data_AF-A0A430QEA9-F1
#
_entry.id   AF-A0A430QEA9-F1
#
_cell.length_a   1.000
_cell.length_b   1.000
_cell.length_c   1.000
_cell.angle_alpha   90.00
_cell.angle_beta   90.00
_cell.angle_gamma   90.00
#
_symmetry.space_group_name_H-M   'P 1'
#
loop_
_entity.id
_entity.type
_entity.pdbx_description
1 polymer ?
#
loop_
_entity_poly.entity_id
_entity_poly.type
_entity_poly.pdbx_seq_one_letter_code
_entity_poly.pdbx_strand_id
1 'polypeptide(L)'
;MNLLNGKCLSKMLKSNGTTEIADCDNIFLNHNEFRQYGTKMIQYVADYLETIDKRKVFPKIHPGYLAKLIPNEAPNESESWEDIMKDVEKLIMPGVTHWQHPHFHAYFPCGCSYTSICADILADGISSIGFTWVSNPACTELEVVMIDWMAKTLGLPEHFLFGENTGGVIQVRNK
;
A
#
# COMPACT_ATOMS: atom_id res chain seq x y z
N MET A 1 -3.96 -18.05 -12.61
CA MET A 1 -3.06 -17.59 -11.53
C MET A 1 -3.81 -16.56 -10.73
N ASN A 2 -3.83 -16.70 -9.43
CA ASN A 2 -5.09 -16.84 -8.74
C ASN A 2 -5.01 -16.05 -7.42
N LEU A 3 -5.48 -14.79 -7.42
CA LEU A 3 -5.12 -13.79 -6.41
C LEU A 3 -6.02 -13.76 -5.16
N LEU A 4 -7.20 -14.38 -5.18
CA LEU A 4 -8.17 -14.33 -4.08
C LEU A 4 -8.85 -15.69 -3.89
N ASN A 5 -8.54 -16.41 -2.80
CA ASN A 5 -9.21 -17.68 -2.47
C ASN A 5 -9.84 -17.62 -1.07
N GLY A 6 -11.16 -17.39 -1.01
CA GLY A 6 -11.88 -17.26 0.27
C GLY A 6 -11.89 -18.54 1.11
N LYS A 7 -11.89 -19.73 0.47
CA LYS A 7 -11.84 -21.01 1.19
C LYS A 7 -10.51 -21.21 1.92
N CYS A 8 -9.40 -20.77 1.33
CA CYS A 8 -8.09 -20.98 1.93
C CYS A 8 -7.84 -20.07 3.14
N LEU A 9 -8.26 -18.81 3.06
CA LEU A 9 -8.22 -17.88 4.21
C LEU A 9 -9.03 -18.44 5.40
N SER A 10 -10.19 -19.03 5.12
CA SER A 10 -11.02 -19.68 6.14
C SER A 10 -10.38 -20.95 6.75
N LYS A 11 -9.54 -21.66 6.00
CA LYS A 11 -8.79 -22.83 6.48
C LYS A 11 -7.57 -22.41 7.32
N MET A 12 -6.84 -21.37 6.91
CA MET A 12 -5.70 -20.83 7.67
C MET A 12 -6.14 -20.32 9.06
N LEU A 13 -7.30 -19.66 9.15
CA LEU A 13 -7.86 -19.18 10.42
C LEU A 13 -8.35 -20.29 11.37
N LYS A 14 -8.58 -21.50 10.86
CA LYS A 14 -9.06 -22.66 11.63
C LYS A 14 -7.95 -23.63 12.04
N SER A 15 -6.74 -23.45 11.53
CA SER A 15 -5.58 -24.29 11.82
C SER A 15 -4.92 -23.87 13.14
N ASN A 16 -5.09 -24.67 14.20
CA ASN A 16 -4.34 -24.53 15.45
C ASN A 16 -2.88 -25.01 15.27
N GLY A 17 -2.09 -24.27 14.48
CA GLY A 17 -0.63 -24.26 14.52
C GLY A 17 0.15 -25.50 14.06
N THR A 18 -0.47 -26.65 13.76
CA THR A 18 0.30 -27.88 13.43
C THR A 18 -0.32 -28.79 12.37
N THR A 19 -0.71 -28.29 11.20
CA THR A 19 -1.04 -29.18 10.07
C THR A 19 -0.53 -28.63 8.74
N GLU A 20 0.29 -29.46 8.08
CA GLU A 20 0.88 -29.39 6.74
C GLU A 20 0.53 -28.17 5.86
N ILE A 21 1.53 -27.31 5.68
CA ILE A 21 1.55 -26.20 4.70
C ILE A 21 1.64 -26.73 3.25
N ALA A 22 1.70 -28.05 3.05
CA ALA A 22 1.99 -28.69 1.76
C ALA A 22 0.90 -28.55 0.68
N ASP A 23 -0.32 -28.14 1.02
CA ASP A 23 -1.41 -27.93 0.05
C ASP A 23 -1.64 -26.43 -0.30
N CYS A 24 -0.72 -25.56 0.13
CA CYS A 24 -0.83 -24.11 0.03
C CYS A 24 0.10 -23.47 -1.02
N ASP A 25 0.85 -24.28 -1.78
CA ASP A 25 1.94 -23.85 -2.67
C ASP A 25 1.50 -22.91 -3.83
N ASN A 26 0.19 -22.66 -3.99
CA ASN A 26 -0.39 -21.82 -5.05
C ASN A 26 -1.26 -20.65 -4.54
N ILE A 27 -1.15 -20.27 -3.26
CA ILE A 27 -1.98 -19.18 -2.69
C ILE A 27 -1.32 -17.81 -2.90
N PHE A 28 0.00 -17.74 -2.88
CA PHE A 28 0.76 -16.49 -2.92
C PHE A 28 1.54 -16.38 -4.23
N LEU A 29 1.74 -15.15 -4.69
CA LEU A 29 2.60 -14.85 -5.82
C LEU A 29 4.02 -15.38 -5.51
N ASN A 30 4.58 -16.18 -6.39
CA ASN A 30 6.01 -16.48 -6.32
C ASN A 30 6.85 -15.27 -6.78
N HIS A 31 8.17 -15.34 -6.65
CA HIS A 31 9.05 -14.21 -6.98
C HIS A 31 8.95 -13.75 -8.46
N ASN A 32 8.81 -14.68 -9.41
CA ASN A 32 8.71 -14.34 -10.83
C ASN A 32 7.37 -13.67 -11.13
N GLU A 33 6.32 -14.20 -10.53
CA GLU A 33 4.97 -13.66 -10.58
C GLU A 33 4.92 -12.26 -9.96
N PHE A 34 5.48 -12.06 -8.76
CA PHE A 34 5.60 -10.74 -8.13
C PHE A 34 6.32 -9.74 -9.04
N ARG A 35 7.42 -10.13 -9.69
CA ARG A 35 8.11 -9.28 -10.67
C ARG A 35 7.22 -8.93 -11.86
N GLN A 36 6.54 -9.92 -12.40
CA GLN A 36 5.65 -9.74 -13.56
C GLN A 36 4.49 -8.80 -13.23
N TYR A 37 3.71 -9.07 -12.20
CA TYR A 37 2.53 -8.28 -11.85
C TYR A 37 2.87 -6.96 -11.18
N GLY A 38 3.96 -6.91 -10.40
CA GLY A 38 4.51 -5.66 -9.88
C GLY A 38 4.90 -4.71 -11.02
N THR A 39 5.56 -5.22 -12.07
CA THR A 39 5.87 -4.41 -13.26
C THR A 39 4.60 -3.97 -13.99
N LYS A 40 3.62 -4.87 -14.18
CA LYS A 40 2.32 -4.51 -14.77
C LYS A 40 1.60 -3.43 -13.97
N MET A 41 1.65 -3.49 -12.64
CA MET A 41 1.03 -2.49 -11.76
C MET A 41 1.75 -1.14 -11.84
N ILE A 42 3.08 -1.13 -11.84
CA ILE A 42 3.87 0.10 -12.03
C ILE A 42 3.51 0.76 -13.36
N GLN A 43 3.43 -0.02 -14.45
CA GLN A 43 3.02 0.50 -15.76
C GLN A 43 1.60 1.08 -15.71
N TYR A 44 0.66 0.35 -15.12
CA TYR A 44 -0.72 0.83 -14.95
C TYR A 44 -0.80 2.15 -14.19
N VAL A 45 -0.08 2.28 -13.07
CA VAL A 45 -0.06 3.50 -12.26
C VAL A 45 0.56 4.67 -13.02
N ALA A 46 1.66 4.44 -13.74
CA ALA A 46 2.29 5.45 -14.58
C ALA A 46 1.33 5.93 -15.69
N ASP A 47 0.72 5.00 -16.43
CA ASP A 47 -0.24 5.32 -17.49
C ASP A 47 -1.47 6.06 -16.93
N TYR A 48 -1.96 5.63 -15.76
CA TYR A 48 -3.08 6.27 -15.08
C TYR A 48 -2.76 7.72 -14.70
N LEU A 49 -1.59 7.98 -14.11
CA LEU A 49 -1.19 9.32 -13.68
C LEU A 49 -0.83 10.22 -14.87
N GLU A 50 -0.23 9.68 -15.93
CA GLU A 50 0.05 10.41 -17.17
C GLU A 50 -1.24 10.82 -17.91
N THR A 51 -2.29 10.01 -17.82
CA THR A 51 -3.55 10.23 -18.54
C THR A 51 -4.74 10.60 -17.64
N ILE A 52 -4.47 10.99 -16.39
CA ILE A 52 -5.50 11.26 -15.39
C ILE A 52 -6.43 12.41 -15.79
N ASP A 53 -5.94 13.35 -16.60
CA ASP A 53 -6.66 14.49 -17.15
C ASP A 53 -7.80 14.11 -18.10
N LYS A 54 -7.74 12.89 -18.66
CA LYS A 54 -8.79 12.32 -19.51
C LYS A 54 -9.96 11.74 -18.71
N ARG A 55 -9.80 11.58 -17.39
CA ARG A 55 -10.82 11.00 -16.51
C ARG A 55 -11.70 12.09 -15.88
N LYS A 56 -12.89 11.73 -15.43
CA LYS A 56 -13.78 12.69 -14.76
C LYS A 56 -13.29 12.95 -13.34
N VAL A 57 -12.91 14.19 -13.04
CA VAL A 57 -12.47 14.62 -11.69
C VAL A 57 -13.34 14.04 -10.56
N PHE A 58 -14.67 14.20 -10.67
CA PHE A 58 -15.65 13.72 -9.70
C PHE A 58 -16.64 12.75 -10.35
N PRO A 59 -16.97 11.62 -9.71
CA PRO A 59 -17.82 10.59 -10.29
C PRO A 59 -19.31 10.97 -10.23
N LYS A 60 -20.12 10.42 -11.15
CA LYS A 60 -21.59 10.61 -11.19
C LYS A 60 -22.31 9.33 -10.73
N ILE A 61 -22.20 9.02 -9.45
CA ILE A 61 -22.73 7.79 -8.82
C ILE A 61 -23.54 8.09 -7.56
N HIS A 62 -24.31 7.12 -7.08
CA HIS A 62 -25.05 7.20 -5.82
C HIS A 62 -24.50 6.22 -4.77
N PRO A 63 -24.67 6.51 -3.47
CA PRO A 63 -24.31 5.57 -2.41
C PRO A 63 -24.88 4.17 -2.65
N GLY A 64 -24.05 3.14 -2.43
CA GLY A 64 -24.41 1.74 -2.66
C GLY A 64 -24.33 1.26 -4.11
N TYR A 65 -23.81 2.04 -5.06
CA TYR A 65 -23.67 1.59 -6.45
C TYR A 65 -22.80 0.33 -6.58
N LEU A 66 -21.66 0.27 -5.86
CA LEU A 66 -20.68 -0.80 -6.01
C LEU A 66 -21.18 -2.14 -5.45
N ALA A 67 -21.92 -2.13 -4.34
CA ALA A 67 -22.49 -3.33 -3.73
C ALA A 67 -23.46 -4.07 -4.67
N LYS A 68 -24.03 -3.38 -5.67
CA LYS A 68 -24.89 -3.99 -6.69
C LYS A 68 -24.11 -4.64 -7.84
N LEU A 69 -22.81 -4.37 -7.93
CA LEU A 69 -21.94 -4.78 -9.03
C LEU A 69 -20.96 -5.88 -8.62
N ILE A 70 -20.70 -6.04 -7.32
CA ILE A 70 -19.77 -7.02 -6.76
C ILE A 70 -20.57 -8.20 -6.16
N PRO A 71 -20.09 -9.45 -6.26
CA PRO A 71 -20.71 -10.59 -5.58
C PRO A 71 -20.89 -10.36 -4.07
N ASN A 72 -21.95 -10.94 -3.49
CA ASN A 72 -22.25 -10.82 -2.05
C ASN A 72 -21.30 -11.65 -1.17
N GLU A 73 -20.55 -12.57 -1.76
CA GLU A 73 -19.60 -13.44 -1.07
C GLU A 73 -18.26 -13.46 -1.82
N ALA A 74 -17.17 -13.64 -1.08
CA ALA A 74 -15.85 -13.79 -1.66
C ALA A 74 -15.79 -15.04 -2.55
N PRO A 75 -15.05 -15.01 -3.67
CA PRO A 75 -14.97 -16.14 -4.56
C PRO A 75 -14.27 -17.32 -3.88
N ASN A 76 -14.83 -18.52 -4.10
CA ASN A 76 -14.32 -19.77 -3.54
C ASN A 76 -13.06 -20.26 -4.26
N GLU A 77 -12.96 -19.90 -5.53
CA GLU A 77 -11.82 -20.11 -6.39
C GLU A 77 -11.24 -18.75 -6.73
N SER A 78 -10.07 -18.77 -7.32
CA SER A 78 -9.28 -17.57 -7.47
C SER A 78 -9.27 -17.10 -8.91
N GLU A 79 -9.25 -15.79 -9.06
CA GLU A 79 -9.43 -15.12 -10.35
C GLU A 79 -8.10 -14.68 -10.95
N SER A 80 -8.09 -14.52 -12.27
CA SER A 80 -6.91 -14.08 -13.00
C SER A 80 -6.60 -12.61 -12.71
N TRP A 81 -5.33 -12.22 -12.81
CA TRP A 81 -4.92 -10.82 -12.73
C TRP A 81 -5.65 -9.95 -13.76
N GLU A 82 -5.79 -10.46 -14.98
CA GLU A 82 -6.43 -9.77 -16.08
C GLU A 82 -7.91 -9.50 -15.81
N ASP A 83 -8.63 -10.46 -15.23
CA ASP A 83 -10.04 -10.28 -14.84
C ASP A 83 -10.17 -9.26 -13.70
N ILE A 84 -9.30 -9.34 -12.69
CA ILE A 84 -9.29 -8.39 -11.57
C ILE A 84 -9.02 -6.96 -12.05
N MET A 85 -8.00 -6.75 -12.89
CA MET A 85 -7.68 -5.40 -13.40
C MET A 85 -8.75 -4.87 -14.35
N LYS A 86 -9.44 -5.75 -15.10
CA LYS A 86 -10.60 -5.37 -15.89
C LYS A 86 -11.76 -4.89 -15.02
N ASP A 87 -11.99 -5.53 -13.88
CA ASP A 87 -13.00 -5.10 -12.92
C ASP A 87 -12.60 -3.84 -12.15
N VAL A 88 -11.30 -3.63 -11.86
CA VAL A 88 -10.79 -2.36 -11.35
C VAL A 88 -11.17 -1.21 -12.29
N GLU A 89 -10.85 -1.31 -13.58
CA GLU A 89 -11.17 -0.26 -14.54
C GLU A 89 -12.67 -0.09 -14.80
N LYS A 90 -13.43 -1.19 -14.82
CA LYS A 90 -14.85 -1.16 -15.16
C LYS A 90 -15.74 -0.75 -13.98
N LEU A 91 -15.43 -1.20 -12.77
CA LEU A 91 -16.30 -1.09 -11.59
C LEU A 91 -15.79 -0.08 -10.57
N ILE A 92 -14.47 0.02 -10.40
CA ILE A 92 -13.86 0.87 -9.35
C ILE A 92 -13.55 2.26 -9.91
N MET A 93 -12.74 2.35 -10.96
CA MET A 93 -12.25 3.63 -11.49
C MET A 93 -13.36 4.65 -11.85
N PRO A 94 -14.56 4.28 -12.35
CA PRO A 94 -15.63 5.24 -12.60
C PRO A 94 -16.23 5.87 -11.33
N GLY A 95 -15.99 5.27 -10.16
CA GLY A 95 -16.41 5.78 -8.86
C GLY A 95 -15.29 6.45 -8.06
N VAL A 96 -14.06 6.48 -8.58
CA VAL A 96 -12.93 7.15 -7.93
C VAL A 96 -13.07 8.66 -8.14
N THR A 97 -12.93 9.42 -7.06
CA THR A 97 -12.64 10.86 -7.15
C THR A 97 -11.15 11.02 -7.40
N HIS A 98 -10.75 11.60 -8.53
CA HIS A 98 -9.35 11.66 -8.95
C HIS A 98 -8.65 12.87 -8.31
N TRP A 99 -8.17 12.70 -7.07
CA TRP A 99 -7.52 13.75 -6.27
C TRP A 99 -6.26 14.35 -6.92
N GLN A 100 -5.56 13.59 -7.76
CA GLN A 100 -4.36 14.06 -8.48
C GLN A 100 -4.67 14.67 -9.85
N HIS A 101 -5.96 14.79 -10.22
CA HIS A 101 -6.32 15.40 -11.50
C HIS A 101 -5.96 16.90 -11.50
N PRO A 102 -5.43 17.46 -12.60
CA PRO A 102 -5.06 18.89 -12.69
C PRO A 102 -6.22 19.90 -12.51
N HIS A 103 -7.46 19.43 -12.42
CA HIS A 103 -8.68 20.24 -12.23
C HIS A 103 -9.39 19.91 -10.92
N PHE A 104 -8.77 19.13 -10.04
CA PHE A 104 -9.25 18.90 -8.68
C PHE A 104 -8.80 20.06 -7.78
N HIS A 105 -9.74 20.92 -7.39
CA HIS A 105 -9.48 22.10 -6.55
C HIS A 105 -10.31 22.12 -5.26
N ALA A 106 -10.86 20.97 -4.86
CA ALA A 106 -11.58 20.83 -3.60
C ALA A 106 -10.60 20.49 -2.46
N TYR A 107 -10.96 20.87 -1.22
CA TYR A 107 -10.21 20.54 0.00
C TYR A 107 -8.73 20.97 -0.05
N PHE A 108 -7.81 20.09 0.33
CA PHE A 108 -6.36 20.25 0.23
C PHE A 108 -5.77 19.17 -0.70
N PRO A 109 -4.73 19.50 -1.47
CA PRO A 109 -4.13 18.56 -2.40
C PRO A 109 -3.51 17.36 -1.67
N CYS A 110 -3.67 16.18 -2.24
CA CYS A 110 -2.97 14.99 -1.78
C CYS A 110 -1.56 14.98 -2.36
N GLY A 111 -0.54 15.17 -1.51
CA GLY A 111 0.85 15.07 -1.92
C GLY A 111 1.20 13.63 -2.27
N CYS A 112 1.37 13.33 -3.55
CA CYS A 112 1.83 12.03 -4.03
C CYS A 112 2.80 12.24 -5.19
N SER A 113 3.87 11.46 -5.22
CA SER A 113 4.89 11.51 -6.26
C SER A 113 5.32 10.09 -6.62
N TYR A 114 5.94 9.92 -7.79
CA TYR A 114 6.52 8.63 -8.16
C TYR A 114 7.56 8.15 -7.12
N THR A 115 8.31 9.08 -6.51
CA THR A 115 9.26 8.75 -5.44
C THR A 115 8.57 8.21 -4.21
N SER A 116 7.43 8.77 -3.78
CA SER A 116 6.69 8.25 -2.62
C SER A 116 6.11 6.86 -2.91
N ILE A 117 5.58 6.64 -4.12
CA ILE A 117 5.05 5.33 -4.53
C ILE A 117 6.15 4.26 -4.52
N CYS A 118 7.35 4.57 -5.04
CA CYS A 118 8.48 3.65 -4.98
C CYS A 118 8.94 3.38 -3.55
N ALA A 119 8.91 4.38 -2.68
CA ALA A 119 9.22 4.22 -1.26
C ALA A 119 8.20 3.31 -0.57
N ASP A 120 6.90 3.44 -0.88
CA ASP A 120 5.84 2.57 -0.35
C ASP A 120 6.06 1.11 -0.76
N ILE A 121 6.40 0.85 -2.03
CA ILE A 121 6.73 -0.51 -2.51
C ILE A 121 7.91 -1.10 -1.70
N LEU A 122 8.94 -0.31 -1.42
CA LEU A 122 10.09 -0.75 -0.64
C LEU A 122 9.72 -1.00 0.82
N ALA A 123 8.94 -0.09 1.43
CA ALA A 123 8.49 -0.20 2.80
C ALA A 123 7.62 -1.46 3.01
N ASP A 124 6.68 -1.71 2.10
CA ASP A 124 5.84 -2.92 2.10
C ASP A 124 6.68 -4.19 1.92
N GLY A 125 7.71 -4.15 1.07
CA GLY A 125 8.63 -5.28 0.87
C GLY A 125 9.49 -5.60 2.09
N ILE A 126 9.93 -4.58 2.83
CA ILE A 126 10.66 -4.73 4.09
C ILE A 126 9.71 -5.26 5.19
N SER A 127 8.44 -4.85 5.18
CA SER A 127 7.39 -5.32 6.08
C SER A 127 7.81 -5.31 7.56
N SER A 128 8.52 -4.25 7.96
CA SER A 128 9.10 -4.19 9.30
C SER A 128 8.19 -3.51 10.31
N ILE A 129 8.27 -3.97 11.56
CA ILE A 129 7.50 -3.46 12.69
C ILE A 129 8.45 -2.70 13.63
N GLY A 130 8.39 -1.37 13.60
CA GLY A 130 9.30 -0.47 14.31
C GLY A 130 8.77 0.12 15.63
N PHE A 131 8.03 -0.62 16.46
CA PHE A 131 7.48 -0.07 17.71
C PHE A 131 8.54 0.18 18.81
N THR A 132 9.72 -0.42 18.70
CA THR A 132 10.88 -0.15 19.57
C THR A 132 12.13 -0.03 18.73
N TRP A 133 13.16 0.63 19.25
CA TRP A 133 14.46 0.66 18.58
C TRP A 133 15.00 -0.73 18.26
N VAL A 134 14.88 -1.68 19.19
CA VAL A 134 15.39 -3.05 19.00
C VAL A 134 14.60 -3.81 17.93
N SER A 135 13.31 -3.53 17.74
CA SER A 135 12.49 -4.22 16.73
C SER A 135 12.82 -3.77 15.31
N ASN A 136 13.26 -2.52 15.12
CA ASN A 136 13.93 -2.07 13.90
C ASN A 136 14.80 -0.82 14.14
N PRO A 137 16.12 -1.00 14.33
CA PRO A 137 17.04 0.11 14.56
C PRO A 137 17.09 1.07 13.36
N ALA A 138 17.15 0.53 12.14
CA ALA A 138 17.29 1.34 10.94
C ALA A 138 16.08 2.27 10.71
N CYS A 139 14.86 1.79 10.96
CA CYS A 139 13.67 2.64 10.89
C CYS A 139 13.74 3.78 11.91
N THR A 140 14.10 3.47 13.16
CA THR A 140 14.12 4.48 14.23
C THR A 140 15.20 5.54 13.99
N GLU A 141 16.42 5.11 13.63
CA GLU A 141 17.52 6.04 13.34
C GLU A 141 17.21 6.90 12.10
N LEU A 142 16.66 6.31 11.05
CA LEU A 142 16.32 7.05 9.83
C LEU A 142 15.19 8.06 10.08
N GLU A 143 14.17 7.71 10.87
CA GLU A 143 13.09 8.62 11.23
C GLU A 143 13.63 9.88 11.93
N VAL A 144 14.50 9.70 12.93
CA VAL A 144 15.14 10.81 13.65
C VAL A 144 15.88 11.74 12.70
N VAL A 145 16.70 11.18 11.80
CA VAL A 145 17.45 11.97 10.81
C VAL A 145 16.51 12.75 9.88
N MET A 146 15.44 12.11 9.39
CA MET A 146 14.50 12.73 8.46
C MET A 146 13.67 13.85 9.13
N ILE A 147 13.28 13.68 10.39
CA ILE A 147 12.60 14.72 11.16
C ILE A 147 13.52 15.92 11.40
N ASP A 148 14.79 15.68 11.73
CA ASP A 148 15.78 16.75 11.86
C ASP A 148 15.97 17.51 10.54
N TRP A 149 16.01 16.81 9.40
CA TRP A 149 16.07 17.45 8.09
C TRP A 149 14.83 18.30 7.81
N MET A 150 13.65 17.81 8.16
CA MET A 150 12.40 18.55 8.00
C MET A 150 12.38 19.80 8.90
N ALA A 151 12.73 19.67 10.17
CA ALA A 151 12.78 20.78 11.12
C ALA A 151 13.77 21.87 10.68
N LYS A 152 14.97 21.48 10.20
CA LYS A 152 15.96 22.40 9.62
C LYS A 152 15.42 23.10 8.36
N THR A 153 14.74 22.36 7.48
CA THR A 153 14.14 22.93 6.24
C THR A 153 13.05 23.95 6.57
N LEU A 154 12.29 23.73 7.64
CA LEU A 154 11.29 24.67 8.15
C LEU A 154 11.89 25.85 8.95
N GLY A 155 13.21 25.86 9.18
CA GLY A 155 13.89 26.89 9.97
C GLY A 155 13.53 26.86 11.46
N LEU A 156 13.17 25.69 12.00
CA LEU A 156 12.80 25.56 13.41
C LEU A 156 14.03 25.73 14.32
N PRO A 157 13.84 26.29 15.54
CA PRO A 157 14.90 26.37 16.55
C PRO A 157 15.50 25.00 16.91
N GLU A 158 16.76 25.02 17.35
CA GLU A 158 17.53 23.80 17.68
C GLU A 158 16.89 22.91 18.75
N HIS A 159 16.09 23.47 19.67
CA HIS A 159 15.39 22.68 20.68
C HIS A 159 14.28 21.76 20.12
N PHE A 160 13.94 21.90 18.83
CA PHE A 160 13.07 20.95 18.11
C PHE A 160 13.86 19.83 17.41
N LEU A 161 15.20 19.88 17.41
CA LEU A 161 16.06 18.87 16.81
C LEU A 161 16.43 17.79 17.84
N PHE A 162 16.59 16.57 17.35
CA PHE A 162 17.13 15.46 18.14
C PHE A 162 18.66 15.58 18.30
N GLY A 163 19.37 16.05 17.27
CA GLY A 163 20.82 16.20 17.31
C GLY A 163 21.53 14.86 17.51
N GLU A 164 22.37 14.75 18.55
CA GLU A 164 23.06 13.50 18.90
C GLU A 164 22.18 12.53 19.70
N ASN A 165 20.99 12.94 20.15
CA ASN A 165 20.09 12.09 20.92
C ASN A 165 19.28 11.19 19.97
N THR A 166 19.84 10.04 19.60
CA THR A 166 19.23 9.12 18.65
C THR A 166 18.63 7.86 19.28
N GLY A 167 17.94 7.10 18.44
CA GLY A 167 17.38 5.80 18.78
C GLY A 167 15.98 5.81 19.43
N GLY A 168 15.26 6.93 19.41
CA GLY A 168 13.82 6.99 19.65
C GLY A 168 13.37 6.93 21.12
N VAL A 169 12.04 6.95 21.33
CA VAL A 169 11.43 7.11 22.67
C VAL A 169 11.43 5.81 23.49
N ILE A 170 11.25 4.66 22.84
CA ILE A 170 11.18 3.35 23.50
C ILE A 170 12.46 2.56 23.19
N GLN A 171 13.39 2.61 24.14
CA GLN A 171 14.67 1.92 24.07
C GLN A 171 14.83 0.94 25.23
N VAL A 172 15.41 -0.23 24.96
CA VAL A 172 15.86 -1.12 26.02
C VAL A 172 17.18 -0.57 26.53
N ARG A 173 17.31 -0.42 27.86
CA ARG A 173 18.52 0.12 28.49
C ARG A 173 19.73 -0.73 28.08
N ASN A 174 20.68 -0.14 27.37
CA ASN A 174 21.97 -0.78 27.13
C ASN A 174 22.63 -1.03 28.50
N LYS A 175 22.94 -2.30 28.80
CA LYS A 175 23.78 -2.67 29.95
C LYS A 175 25.24 -2.45 29.62
#